data_AF-A0A4V1UPL0-F1
#
_entry.id   AF-A0A4V1UPL0-F1
#
_cell.length_a   1.000
_cell.length_b   1.000
_cell.length_c   1.000
_cell.angle_alpha   90.00
_cell.angle_beta   90.00
_cell.angle_gamma   90.00
#
_symmetry.space_group_name_H-M   'P 1'
#
loop_
_entity.id
_entity.type
_entity.pdbx_description
1 polymer ?
#
loop_
_entity_poly.entity_id
_entity_poly.type
_entity_poly.pdbx_seq_one_letter_code
_entity_poly.pdbx_strand_id
1 'polypeptide(L)'
;MKRIVAGLAAVWLGAAMPALAQNQPQIELTEAQQDEIYCVYEYLDLFADREKLATAYMSGETKSADFQEQIGLVDEGGKSCGEEFKWNDDQQATVSMLGLYAFLGDVLDDRLQAKNLTEKNLDVVYSAASALSREDKDAFVNGKWFDDKALQGRLTTALGDGGIRGDAVLTDAFYLTEAFTITTAMMQEWVRGLKKG
;
A
#
# COMPACT_ATOMS: atom_id res chain seq x y z
N MET A 1 34.50 24.87 -1.40
CA MET A 1 33.88 24.94 -0.06
C MET A 1 33.21 23.61 0.22
N LYS A 2 33.73 22.85 1.20
CA LYS A 2 33.16 21.57 1.65
C LYS A 2 31.83 21.85 2.36
N ARG A 3 30.73 21.23 1.92
CA ARG A 3 29.49 21.15 2.68
C ARG A 3 29.48 19.80 3.39
N ILE A 4 29.49 19.86 4.72
CA ILE A 4 29.38 18.74 5.63
C ILE A 4 27.89 18.36 5.64
N VAL A 5 27.56 17.14 5.20
CA VAL A 5 26.22 16.56 5.38
C VAL A 5 26.19 16.01 6.80
N ALA A 6 25.44 16.67 7.67
CA ALA A 6 25.16 16.18 9.01
C ALA A 6 24.04 15.14 8.91
N GLY A 7 24.39 13.88 9.17
CA GLY A 7 23.43 12.78 9.26
C GLY A 7 22.44 13.03 10.40
N LEU A 8 21.15 12.91 10.10
CA LEU A 8 20.09 12.83 11.09
C LEU A 8 19.91 11.37 11.47
N ALA A 9 20.28 11.09 12.71
CA ALA A 9 20.15 9.80 13.35
C ALA A 9 18.67 9.41 13.50
N ALA A 10 18.37 8.17 13.14
CA ALA A 10 17.14 7.48 13.48
C ALA A 10 16.94 7.45 15.00
N VAL A 11 15.84 8.04 15.48
CA VAL A 11 15.37 7.91 16.86
C VAL A 11 14.20 6.94 16.85
N TRP A 12 14.50 5.67 17.08
CA TRP A 12 13.51 4.64 17.40
C TRP A 12 13.03 4.84 18.84
N LEU A 13 11.83 5.38 19.02
CA LEU A 13 11.12 5.32 20.30
C LEU A 13 10.42 3.97 20.42
N GLY A 14 11.14 2.99 20.96
CA GLY A 14 10.57 1.70 21.36
C GLY A 14 9.80 1.82 22.67
N ALA A 15 8.47 1.80 22.59
CA ALA A 15 7.61 1.35 23.68
C ALA A 15 7.11 -0.07 23.33
N ALA A 16 7.42 -1.00 24.22
CA ALA A 16 7.18 -2.43 24.16
C ALA A 16 5.82 -2.87 23.56
N MET A 17 5.87 -3.57 22.43
CA MET A 17 4.92 -4.63 22.09
C MET A 17 5.68 -5.96 21.90
N PRO A 18 5.23 -7.10 22.46
CA PRO A 18 6.02 -8.32 22.50
C PRO A 18 5.91 -9.15 21.20
N ALA A 19 7.06 -9.63 20.73
CA ALA A 19 7.31 -10.94 20.11
C ALA A 19 6.69 -11.33 18.75
N LEU A 20 5.78 -10.57 18.13
CA LEU A 20 5.29 -10.87 16.77
C LEU A 20 6.02 -10.12 15.64
N ALA A 21 6.83 -9.11 15.97
CA ALA A 21 7.60 -8.32 14.99
C ALA A 21 9.03 -8.85 14.74
N GLN A 22 9.51 -9.86 15.47
CA GLN A 22 10.94 -10.21 15.50
C GLN A 22 11.44 -11.12 14.37
N ASN A 23 10.61 -11.58 13.43
CA ASN A 23 11.02 -12.54 12.40
C ASN A 23 10.57 -12.22 10.98
N GLN A 24 10.08 -11.01 10.71
CA GLN A 24 10.01 -10.55 9.32
C GLN A 24 11.40 -10.02 8.96
N PRO A 25 12.10 -10.61 7.97
CA PRO A 25 13.35 -10.02 7.50
C PRO A 25 13.04 -8.58 7.08
N GLN A 26 13.58 -7.61 7.81
CA GLN A 26 13.54 -6.21 7.39
C GLN A 26 14.31 -6.17 6.07
N ILE A 27 13.59 -5.90 4.99
CA ILE A 27 14.18 -5.75 3.67
C ILE A 27 14.89 -4.40 3.70
N GLU A 28 16.21 -4.42 3.93
CA GLU A 28 17.03 -3.22 3.79
C GLU A 28 17.25 -2.95 2.30
N LEU A 29 16.56 -1.94 1.79
CA LEU A 29 16.76 -1.41 0.44
C LEU A 29 17.84 -0.32 0.49
N THR A 30 18.71 -0.28 -0.52
CA THR A 30 19.63 0.85 -0.71
C THR A 30 18.85 2.12 -1.06
N GLU A 31 19.46 3.30 -0.88
CA GLU A 31 18.83 4.59 -1.28
C GLU A 31 18.38 4.55 -2.75
N ALA A 32 19.24 4.06 -3.66
CA ALA A 32 18.89 3.93 -5.07
C ALA A 32 17.71 2.97 -5.32
N GLN A 33 17.59 1.89 -4.54
CA GLN A 33 16.44 0.98 -4.64
C GLN A 33 15.17 1.60 -4.07
N GLN A 34 15.28 2.46 -3.05
CA GLN A 34 14.16 3.23 -2.51
C GLN A 34 13.66 4.23 -3.55
N ASP A 35 14.57 5.03 -4.14
CA ASP A 35 14.23 5.99 -5.20
C ASP A 35 13.51 5.29 -6.36
N GLU A 36 13.99 4.11 -6.76
CA GLU A 36 13.39 3.30 -7.82
C GLU A 36 11.95 2.85 -7.46
N ILE A 37 11.72 2.26 -6.29
CA ILE A 37 10.37 1.76 -5.93
C ILE A 37 9.37 2.87 -5.63
N TYR A 38 9.83 4.04 -5.17
CA TYR A 38 8.96 5.14 -4.78
C TYR A 38 8.67 6.10 -5.93
N CYS A 39 9.40 6.04 -7.04
CA CYS A 39 9.22 6.98 -8.15
C CYS A 39 7.76 7.12 -8.62
N VAL A 40 7.02 6.02 -8.79
CA VAL A 40 5.61 6.11 -9.22
C VAL A 40 4.73 6.71 -8.12
N TYR A 41 4.98 6.38 -6.86
CA TYR A 41 4.28 7.00 -5.73
C TYR A 41 4.51 8.52 -5.70
N GLU A 42 5.76 8.96 -5.83
CA GLU A 42 6.13 10.38 -5.82
C GLU A 42 5.52 11.12 -7.02
N TYR A 43 5.50 10.47 -8.18
CA TYR A 43 4.80 11.00 -9.35
C TYR A 43 3.31 11.22 -9.06
N LEU A 44 2.64 10.21 -8.49
CA LEU A 44 1.22 10.32 -8.13
C LEU A 44 0.98 11.40 -7.07
N ASP A 45 1.86 11.55 -6.07
CA ASP A 45 1.76 12.61 -5.07
C ASP A 45 1.85 14.02 -5.66
N LEU A 46 2.61 14.18 -6.75
CA LEU A 46 2.75 15.46 -7.45
C LEU A 46 1.61 15.75 -8.43
N PHE A 47 1.09 14.74 -9.11
CA PHE A 47 0.22 14.94 -10.28
C PHE A 47 -1.21 14.41 -10.11
N ALA A 48 -1.45 13.46 -9.21
CA ALA A 48 -2.77 12.88 -9.00
C ALA A 48 -3.58 13.62 -7.93
N ASP A 49 -4.90 13.64 -8.12
CA ASP A 49 -5.82 14.06 -7.08
C ASP A 49 -6.09 12.86 -6.16
N ARG A 50 -5.53 12.92 -4.95
CA ARG A 50 -5.58 11.85 -3.93
C ARG A 50 -6.98 11.25 -3.75
N GLU A 51 -7.98 12.11 -3.55
CA GLU A 51 -9.35 11.66 -3.28
C GLU A 51 -10.04 11.14 -4.53
N LYS A 52 -9.78 11.75 -5.71
CA LYS A 52 -10.36 11.25 -6.97
C LYS A 52 -9.80 9.90 -7.36
N LEU A 53 -8.49 9.67 -7.26
CA LEU A 53 -7.89 8.37 -7.59
C LEU A 53 -8.43 7.27 -6.67
N ALA A 54 -8.50 7.53 -5.35
CA ALA A 54 -9.07 6.58 -4.40
C ALA A 54 -10.55 6.31 -4.66
N THR A 55 -11.36 7.36 -4.90
CA THR A 55 -12.79 7.21 -5.19
C THR A 55 -13.02 6.45 -6.49
N ALA A 56 -12.27 6.79 -7.55
CA ALA A 56 -12.37 6.13 -8.84
C ALA A 56 -12.00 4.65 -8.73
N TYR A 57 -10.91 4.32 -8.04
CA TYR A 57 -10.50 2.94 -7.78
C TYR A 57 -11.60 2.17 -7.02
N MET A 58 -12.08 2.72 -5.90
CA MET A 58 -13.07 2.08 -5.03
C MET A 58 -14.46 1.94 -5.68
N SER A 59 -14.77 2.74 -6.70
CA SER A 59 -16.05 2.61 -7.43
C SER A 59 -16.18 1.29 -8.19
N GLY A 60 -15.05 0.68 -8.58
CA GLY A 60 -15.02 -0.47 -9.48
C GLY A 60 -15.48 -0.17 -10.91
N GLU A 61 -15.82 1.07 -11.23
CA GLU A 61 -16.30 1.49 -12.56
C GLU A 61 -15.14 1.73 -13.53
N THR A 62 -14.47 0.65 -13.93
CA THR A 62 -13.25 0.71 -14.74
C THR A 62 -13.42 1.36 -16.11
N LYS A 63 -14.66 1.53 -16.59
CA LYS A 63 -14.97 2.19 -17.87
C LYS A 63 -15.39 3.65 -17.73
N SER A 64 -15.49 4.17 -16.51
CA SER A 64 -15.82 5.58 -16.27
C SER A 64 -14.68 6.48 -16.75
N ALA A 65 -15.02 7.71 -17.18
CA ALA A 65 -14.02 8.69 -17.58
C ALA A 65 -13.07 9.02 -16.41
N ASP A 66 -13.61 9.16 -15.21
CA ASP A 66 -12.84 9.44 -13.99
C ASP A 66 -11.83 8.32 -13.71
N PHE A 67 -12.23 7.04 -13.80
CA PHE A 67 -11.28 5.93 -13.63
C PHE A 67 -10.18 5.95 -14.69
N GLN A 68 -10.54 6.15 -15.96
CA GLN A 68 -9.57 6.16 -17.06
C GLN A 68 -8.59 7.34 -16.96
N GLU A 69 -9.06 8.51 -16.53
CA GLU A 69 -8.22 9.67 -16.25
C GLU A 69 -7.23 9.39 -15.12
N GLN A 70 -7.72 8.88 -13.98
CA GLN A 70 -6.89 8.67 -12.80
C GLN A 70 -5.90 7.50 -12.98
N ILE A 71 -6.31 6.40 -13.61
CA ILE A 71 -5.39 5.30 -13.94
C ILE A 71 -4.40 5.70 -15.05
N GLY A 72 -4.78 6.62 -15.94
CA GLY A 72 -3.86 7.20 -16.92
C GLY A 72 -2.62 7.83 -16.27
N LEU A 73 -2.78 8.46 -15.10
CA LEU A 73 -1.65 9.03 -14.34
C LEU A 73 -0.72 7.95 -13.78
N VAL A 74 -1.25 6.78 -13.40
CA VAL A 74 -0.44 5.62 -12.98
C VAL A 74 0.38 5.12 -14.16
N ASP A 75 -0.23 5.01 -15.33
CA ASP A 75 0.46 4.58 -16.56
C ASP A 75 1.54 5.60 -16.99
N GLU A 76 1.26 6.90 -16.86
CA GLU A 76 2.22 7.97 -17.16
C GLU A 76 3.40 7.98 -16.18
N GLY A 77 3.14 7.87 -14.88
CA GLY A 77 4.18 7.72 -13.86
C GLY A 77 5.02 6.47 -14.10
N GLY A 78 4.37 5.33 -14.37
CA GLY A 78 5.03 4.09 -14.73
C GLY A 78 5.96 4.22 -15.94
N LYS A 79 5.52 4.89 -17.01
CA LYS A 79 6.35 5.14 -18.21
C LYS A 79 7.52 6.08 -17.91
N SER A 80 7.25 7.20 -17.22
CA SER A 80 8.28 8.19 -16.87
C SER A 80 9.39 7.56 -16.02
N CYS A 81 8.99 6.87 -14.95
CA CYS A 81 9.93 6.16 -14.07
C CYS A 81 10.62 4.99 -14.79
N GLY A 82 9.88 4.25 -15.63
CA GLY A 82 10.43 3.15 -16.42
C GLY A 82 11.52 3.59 -17.39
N GLU A 83 11.38 4.76 -18.01
CA GLU A 83 12.40 5.37 -18.86
C GLU A 83 13.64 5.81 -18.05
N GLU A 84 13.42 6.40 -16.87
CA GLU A 84 14.50 6.86 -15.97
C GLU A 84 15.34 5.70 -15.43
N PHE A 85 14.68 4.66 -14.91
CA PHE A 85 15.32 3.50 -14.29
C PHE A 85 15.57 2.34 -15.27
N LYS A 86 15.17 2.48 -16.54
CA LYS A 86 15.32 1.49 -17.62
C LYS A 86 14.66 0.15 -17.29
N TRP A 87 13.44 0.21 -16.77
CA TRP A 87 12.64 -0.96 -16.48
C TRP A 87 12.21 -1.70 -17.75
N ASN A 88 12.13 -3.02 -17.64
CA ASN A 88 11.34 -3.80 -18.59
C ASN A 88 9.84 -3.72 -18.23
N ASP A 89 8.99 -4.26 -19.11
CA ASP A 89 7.53 -4.22 -18.95
C ASP A 89 7.06 -4.83 -17.61
N ASP A 90 7.67 -5.92 -17.15
CA ASP A 90 7.31 -6.58 -15.88
C ASP A 90 7.69 -5.72 -14.66
N GLN A 91 8.87 -5.10 -14.69
CA GLN A 91 9.32 -4.18 -13.65
C GLN A 91 8.43 -2.93 -13.60
N GLN A 92 8.13 -2.35 -14.76
CA GLN A 92 7.25 -1.20 -14.86
C GLN A 92 5.86 -1.53 -14.32
N ALA A 93 5.27 -2.66 -14.70
CA ALA A 93 3.97 -3.07 -14.19
C ALA A 93 3.98 -3.25 -12.66
N THR A 94 5.01 -3.92 -12.13
CA THR A 94 5.17 -4.17 -10.69
C THR A 94 5.30 -2.87 -9.90
N VAL A 95 6.19 -1.97 -10.30
CA VAL A 95 6.42 -0.71 -9.57
C VAL A 95 5.24 0.25 -9.76
N SER A 96 4.56 0.23 -10.90
CA SER A 96 3.34 1.03 -11.10
C SER A 96 2.22 0.59 -10.15
N MET A 97 2.03 -0.72 -9.99
CA MET A 97 1.09 -1.25 -9.00
C MET A 97 1.53 -0.91 -7.57
N LEU A 98 2.82 -1.05 -7.25
CA LEU A 98 3.35 -0.72 -5.93
C LEU A 98 3.10 0.76 -5.59
N GLY A 99 3.38 1.66 -6.53
CA GLY A 99 3.12 3.10 -6.39
C GLY A 99 1.64 3.41 -6.19
N LEU A 100 0.76 2.82 -7.02
CA LEU A 100 -0.69 2.99 -6.89
C LEU A 100 -1.19 2.53 -5.51
N TYR A 101 -0.86 1.32 -5.08
CA TYR A 101 -1.38 0.79 -3.81
C TYR A 101 -0.74 1.44 -2.58
N ALA A 102 0.52 1.88 -2.65
CA ALA A 102 1.12 2.70 -1.60
C ALA A 102 0.39 4.04 -1.48
N PHE A 103 0.12 4.69 -2.61
CA PHE A 103 -0.62 5.95 -2.67
C PHE A 103 -2.05 5.78 -2.13
N LEU A 104 -2.76 4.73 -2.55
CA LEU A 104 -4.08 4.40 -2.01
C LEU A 104 -4.03 4.13 -0.50
N GLY A 105 -2.98 3.46 -0.01
CA GLY A 105 -2.76 3.20 1.41
C GLY A 105 -2.76 4.49 2.22
N ASP A 106 -1.96 5.48 1.82
CA ASP A 106 -1.89 6.76 2.53
C ASP A 106 -3.21 7.52 2.50
N VAL A 107 -3.89 7.55 1.35
CA VAL A 107 -5.22 8.20 1.24
C VAL A 107 -6.24 7.52 2.16
N LEU A 108 -6.21 6.19 2.26
CA LEU A 108 -7.12 5.45 3.13
C LEU A 108 -6.79 5.64 4.61
N ASP A 109 -5.51 5.71 4.97
CA ASP A 109 -5.08 6.08 6.31
C ASP A 109 -5.57 7.48 6.70
N ASP A 110 -5.42 8.47 5.81
CA ASP A 110 -5.92 9.83 6.01
C ASP A 110 -7.46 9.85 6.20
N ARG A 111 -8.20 9.10 5.37
CA ARG A 111 -9.66 9.01 5.45
C ARG A 111 -10.15 8.32 6.72
N LEU A 112 -9.44 7.29 7.19
CA LEU A 112 -9.75 6.62 8.45
C LEU A 112 -9.46 7.54 9.64
N GLN A 113 -8.36 8.29 9.63
CA GLN A 113 -8.07 9.29 10.65
C GLN A 113 -9.11 10.42 10.68
N ALA A 114 -9.56 10.88 9.51
CA ALA A 114 -10.66 11.84 9.41
C ALA A 114 -12.00 11.30 9.96
N LYS A 115 -12.15 9.97 10.06
CA LYS A 115 -13.26 9.28 10.73
C LYS A 115 -13.01 9.04 12.22
N ASN A 116 -12.02 9.72 12.82
CA ASN A 116 -11.60 9.64 14.22
C ASN A 116 -10.93 8.32 14.62
N LEU A 117 -10.36 7.56 13.67
CA LEU A 117 -9.49 6.45 14.03
C LEU A 117 -8.12 6.98 14.45
N THR A 118 -7.58 6.43 15.52
CA THR A 118 -6.23 6.73 16.00
C THR A 118 -5.20 5.86 15.29
N GLU A 119 -3.91 6.20 15.38
CA GLU A 119 -2.81 5.33 14.92
C GLU A 119 -2.93 3.91 15.49
N LYS A 120 -3.32 3.78 16.77
CA LYS A 120 -3.58 2.48 17.40
C LYS A 120 -4.72 1.71 16.71
N ASN A 121 -5.71 2.38 16.16
CA ASN A 121 -6.74 1.73 15.35
C ASN A 121 -6.17 1.31 14.00
N LEU A 122 -5.35 2.13 13.35
CA LEU A 122 -4.68 1.73 12.10
C LEU A 122 -3.79 0.50 12.30
N ASP A 123 -3.06 0.41 13.42
CA ASP A 123 -2.30 -0.79 13.81
C ASP A 123 -3.17 -2.05 13.87
N VAL A 124 -4.44 -1.94 14.26
CA VAL A 124 -5.39 -3.06 14.24
C VAL A 124 -5.68 -3.49 12.80
N VAL A 125 -5.84 -2.55 11.87
CA VAL A 125 -6.07 -2.87 10.44
C VAL A 125 -4.86 -3.61 9.88
N TYR A 126 -3.65 -3.08 10.07
CA TYR A 126 -2.41 -3.71 9.61
C TYR A 126 -2.13 -5.07 10.27
N SER A 127 -2.46 -5.19 11.56
CA SER A 127 -2.35 -6.47 12.29
C SER A 127 -3.34 -7.50 11.74
N ALA A 128 -4.58 -7.11 11.47
CA ALA A 128 -5.59 -7.98 10.88
C ALA A 128 -5.18 -8.42 9.48
N ALA A 129 -4.70 -7.50 8.63
CA ALA A 129 -4.19 -7.78 7.29
C ALA A 129 -3.00 -8.76 7.33
N SER A 130 -2.07 -8.55 8.26
CA SER A 130 -0.90 -9.44 8.45
C SER A 130 -1.31 -10.85 8.89
N ALA A 131 -2.36 -10.96 9.71
CA ALA A 131 -2.89 -12.21 10.25
C ALA A 131 -3.78 -12.99 9.26
N LEU A 132 -4.10 -12.42 8.10
CA LEU A 132 -4.86 -13.13 7.05
C LEU A 132 -4.17 -14.43 6.66
N SER A 133 -5.00 -15.45 6.39
CA SER A 133 -4.51 -16.71 5.83
C SER A 133 -3.91 -16.50 4.43
N ARG A 134 -3.13 -17.46 3.93
CA ARG A 134 -2.62 -17.39 2.55
C ARG A 134 -3.76 -17.27 1.54
N GLU A 135 -4.82 -18.05 1.71
CA GLU A 135 -5.99 -18.02 0.83
C GLU A 135 -6.67 -16.65 0.84
N ASP A 136 -6.81 -16.04 2.02
CA ASP A 136 -7.39 -14.70 2.15
C ASP A 136 -6.51 -13.63 1.50
N LYS A 137 -5.18 -13.72 1.68
CA LYS A 137 -4.22 -12.82 1.02
C LYS A 137 -4.29 -12.97 -0.50
N ASP A 138 -4.36 -14.19 -0.99
CA ASP A 138 -4.53 -14.48 -2.41
C ASP A 138 -5.88 -13.92 -2.93
N ALA A 139 -6.94 -13.95 -2.13
CA ALA A 139 -8.22 -13.32 -2.48
C ALA A 139 -8.11 -11.80 -2.59
N PHE A 140 -7.35 -11.13 -1.72
CA PHE A 140 -7.05 -9.70 -1.85
C PHE A 140 -6.24 -9.39 -3.11
N VAL A 141 -5.13 -10.12 -3.34
CA VAL A 141 -4.27 -9.90 -4.51
C VAL A 141 -5.02 -10.11 -5.84
N ASN A 142 -5.92 -11.07 -5.89
CA ASN A 142 -6.72 -11.35 -7.10
C ASN A 142 -8.01 -10.51 -7.18
N GLY A 143 -8.21 -9.55 -6.26
CA GLY A 143 -9.41 -8.73 -6.19
C GLY A 143 -10.69 -9.54 -5.96
N LYS A 144 -10.65 -10.73 -5.38
CA LYS A 144 -11.86 -11.57 -5.14
C LYS A 144 -12.52 -11.32 -3.79
N TRP A 145 -11.87 -10.55 -2.92
CA TRP A 145 -12.33 -10.31 -1.55
C TRP A 145 -13.68 -9.59 -1.49
N PHE A 146 -14.03 -8.77 -2.49
CA PHE A 146 -15.29 -8.01 -2.53
C PHE A 146 -16.53 -8.91 -2.66
N ASP A 147 -16.40 -10.10 -3.25
CA ASP A 147 -17.48 -11.08 -3.39
C ASP A 147 -17.48 -12.14 -2.27
N ASP A 148 -16.36 -12.29 -1.55
CA ASP A 148 -16.23 -13.28 -0.48
C ASP A 148 -16.79 -12.75 0.85
N LYS A 149 -18.08 -13.03 1.08
CA LYS A 149 -18.77 -12.70 2.33
C LYS A 149 -18.16 -13.36 3.56
N ALA A 150 -17.56 -14.54 3.41
CA ALA A 150 -16.95 -15.24 4.53
C ALA A 150 -15.65 -14.55 4.96
N LEU A 151 -14.83 -14.13 3.99
CA LEU A 151 -13.64 -13.31 4.22
C LEU A 151 -14.02 -11.96 4.85
N GLN A 152 -14.98 -11.24 4.27
CA GLN A 152 -15.45 -9.97 4.83
C GLN A 152 -15.98 -10.12 6.26
N GLY A 153 -16.69 -11.21 6.56
CA GLY A 153 -17.15 -11.51 7.92
C GLY A 153 -16.00 -11.78 8.90
N ARG A 154 -14.97 -12.53 8.49
CA ARG A 154 -13.76 -12.75 9.29
C ARG A 154 -13.03 -11.44 9.58
N LEU A 155 -12.83 -10.61 8.55
CA LEU A 155 -12.13 -9.34 8.69
C LEU A 155 -12.94 -8.34 9.53
N THR A 156 -14.26 -8.24 9.33
CA THR A 156 -15.15 -7.44 10.18
C THR A 156 -15.04 -7.83 11.65
N THR A 157 -15.02 -9.13 11.94
CA THR A 157 -14.88 -9.64 13.31
C THR A 157 -13.54 -9.23 13.91
N ALA A 158 -12.43 -9.45 13.18
CA ALA A 158 -11.09 -9.08 13.64
C ALA A 158 -10.95 -7.57 13.91
N LEU A 159 -11.48 -6.73 13.01
CA LEU A 159 -11.50 -5.27 13.18
C LEU A 159 -12.39 -4.84 14.34
N GLY A 160 -13.55 -5.48 14.50
CA GLY A 160 -14.50 -5.23 15.58
C GLY A 160 -13.94 -5.54 16.97
N ASP A 161 -13.16 -6.61 17.10
CA ASP A 161 -12.45 -6.98 18.32
C ASP A 161 -11.39 -5.94 18.71
N GLY A 162 -10.77 -5.30 17.72
CA GLY A 162 -9.86 -4.16 17.91
C GLY A 162 -10.56 -2.80 18.03
N GLY A 163 -11.90 -2.76 18.07
CA GLY A 163 -12.69 -1.56 18.32
C GLY A 163 -13.09 -0.76 17.09
N ILE A 164 -12.79 -1.23 15.88
CA ILE A 164 -13.16 -0.58 14.62
C ILE A 164 -14.57 -1.01 14.23
N ARG A 165 -15.49 -0.05 14.05
CA ARG A 165 -16.90 -0.30 13.73
C ARG A 165 -17.45 0.77 12.80
N GLY A 166 -18.55 0.41 12.12
CA GLY A 166 -19.30 1.29 11.23
C GLY A 166 -18.99 1.01 9.77
N ASP A 167 -20.03 0.92 8.95
CA ASP A 167 -19.93 0.42 7.57
C ASP A 167 -18.93 1.22 6.73
N ALA A 168 -19.02 2.55 6.76
CA ALA A 168 -18.10 3.42 6.02
C ALA A 168 -16.64 3.32 6.51
N VAL A 169 -16.41 2.99 7.78
CA VAL A 169 -15.05 2.78 8.31
C VAL A 169 -14.53 1.41 7.87
N LEU A 170 -15.38 0.39 7.92
CA LEU A 170 -15.04 -0.97 7.51
C LEU A 170 -14.72 -1.05 6.02
N THR A 171 -15.45 -0.34 5.16
CA THR A 171 -15.14 -0.26 3.73
C THR A 171 -13.72 0.26 3.50
N ASP A 172 -13.36 1.42 4.06
CA ASP A 172 -12.01 1.97 3.90
C ASP A 172 -10.95 1.05 4.52
N ALA A 173 -11.22 0.42 5.67
CA ALA A 173 -10.31 -0.54 6.29
C ALA A 173 -10.08 -1.80 5.44
N PHE A 174 -11.08 -2.24 4.66
CA PHE A 174 -10.93 -3.35 3.72
C PHE A 174 -10.05 -2.97 2.54
N TYR A 175 -10.24 -1.79 1.97
CA TYR A 175 -9.36 -1.29 0.92
C TYR A 175 -7.94 -1.02 1.43
N LEU A 176 -7.78 -0.59 2.68
CA LEU A 176 -6.46 -0.44 3.29
C LEU A 176 -5.77 -1.80 3.47
N THR A 177 -6.56 -2.81 3.86
CA THR A 177 -6.10 -4.20 3.94
C THR A 177 -5.66 -4.73 2.56
N GLU A 178 -6.40 -4.41 1.51
CA GLU A 178 -6.04 -4.72 0.12
C GLU A 178 -4.72 -4.06 -0.28
N ALA A 179 -4.62 -2.75 -0.11
CA ALA A 179 -3.42 -1.96 -0.41
C ALA A 179 -2.19 -2.51 0.31
N PHE A 180 -2.30 -2.76 1.62
CA PHE A 180 -1.23 -3.35 2.41
C PHE A 180 -0.83 -4.76 1.93
N THR A 181 -1.82 -5.60 1.60
CA THR A 181 -1.57 -6.98 1.17
C THR A 181 -0.87 -7.01 -0.18
N ILE A 182 -1.32 -6.19 -1.13
CA ILE A 182 -0.75 -6.12 -2.48
C ILE A 182 0.64 -5.50 -2.44
N THR A 183 0.84 -4.37 -1.74
CA THR A 183 2.18 -3.77 -1.60
C THR A 183 3.17 -4.74 -0.95
N THR A 184 2.75 -5.47 0.09
CA THR A 184 3.60 -6.50 0.74
C THR A 184 3.96 -7.62 -0.24
N ALA A 185 3.01 -8.12 -1.02
CA ALA A 185 3.27 -9.17 -2.01
C ALA A 185 4.22 -8.68 -3.12
N MET A 186 3.94 -7.52 -3.70
CA MET A 186 4.72 -6.92 -4.78
C MET A 186 6.15 -6.58 -4.33
N MET A 187 6.31 -6.04 -3.11
CA MET A 187 7.63 -5.76 -2.55
C MET A 187 8.47 -7.04 -2.38
N GLN A 188 7.85 -8.14 -1.95
CA GLN A 188 8.54 -9.43 -1.86
C GLN A 188 8.95 -9.97 -3.23
N GLU A 189 8.11 -9.78 -4.26
CA GLU A 189 8.42 -10.18 -5.63
C GLU A 189 9.55 -9.34 -6.22
N TRP A 190 9.48 -8.02 -6.05
CA TRP A 190 10.53 -7.09 -6.47
C TRP A 190 11.89 -7.47 -5.88
N VAL A 191 11.95 -7.67 -4.57
CA VAL A 191 13.19 -8.03 -3.86
C VAL A 191 13.72 -9.40 -4.27
N ARG A 192 12.84 -10.36 -4.58
CA ARG A 192 13.26 -11.66 -5.14
C ARG A 192 13.79 -11.50 -6.56
N GLY A 193 13.22 -10.60 -7.35
CA GLY A 193 13.67 -10.26 -8.70
C GLY A 193 15.07 -9.64 -8.70
N LEU A 194 15.31 -8.67 -7.80
CA LEU A 194 16.61 -8.03 -7.62
C LEU A 194 17.74 -9.02 -7.27
N LYS A 195 17.44 -10.11 -6.55
CA LYS A 195 18.43 -11.14 -6.21
C LYS A 195 18.82 -12.05 -7.38
N LYS A 196 18.10 -11.98 -8.51
CA LYS A 196 18.34 -12.82 -9.70
C LYS A 196 19.12 -12.11 -10.80
N GLY A 197 19.26 -10.79 -10.74
CA GLY A 197 20.10 -9.97 -11.63
C GLY A 197 21.49 -9.79 -11.06
#